data_AF-A0A351FY30-F1
#
_entry.id   AF-A0A351FY30-F1
#
_cell.length_a   1.000
_cell.length_b   1.000
_cell.length_c   1.000
_cell.angle_alpha   90.00
_cell.angle_beta   90.00
_cell.angle_gamma   90.00
#
_symmetry.space_group_name_H-M   'P 1'
#
loop_
_entity.id
_entity.type
_entity.pdbx_description
1 polymer ?
#
loop_
_entity_poly.entity_id
_entity_poly.type
_entity_poly.pdbx_seq_one_letter_code
_entity_poly.pdbx_strand_id
1 'polypeptide(L)'
;MRVSWNWLKEYVALEMSQDELETRLAMSGLNHEGTDQIGDDLCIDLEVTSNRPDCLGHIGVAREISVLWDQPLCLPDPAPVSSGPSVEDLIKVRIDCPELCPRYTARVIRGVKIGPSPDWLVKRLETIFWRNNAPFQSVNNVVDITNYVMMENGQPLHAFDYAKIHGAEIIVRAAQQGEQFEAIDHKVYELNPSMCVIADAQRAVALGGVMGGADSEVADHTTDLLIESADFVQLPIRNTARKLKLHSDSSYRFERGVDPDGIDWASRRACELILENAGGELADGGGDVGAP
;
A
#
# COMPACT_ATOMS: atom_id res chain seq x y z
N MET A 1 -14.37 -5.39 -2.58
CA MET A 1 -13.22 -4.69 -3.21
C MET A 1 -13.86 -3.72 -4.18
N ARG A 2 -13.62 -2.43 -4.00
CA ARG A 2 -14.22 -1.41 -4.85
C ARG A 2 -13.24 -0.99 -5.93
N VAL A 3 -13.73 -0.98 -7.16
CA VAL A 3 -12.97 -0.55 -8.32
C VAL A 3 -13.69 0.58 -9.04
N SER A 4 -12.91 1.52 -9.54
CA SER A 4 -13.37 2.61 -10.39
C SER A 4 -13.44 2.14 -11.84
N TRP A 5 -14.60 2.34 -12.50
CA TRP A 5 -14.77 2.05 -13.92
C TRP A 5 -13.82 2.90 -14.78
N ASN A 6 -13.68 4.18 -14.50
CA ASN A 6 -12.77 5.06 -15.25
C ASN A 6 -11.30 4.72 -15.02
N TRP A 7 -10.92 4.26 -13.82
CA TRP A 7 -9.56 3.81 -13.55
C TRP A 7 -9.27 2.47 -14.24
N LEU A 8 -10.21 1.53 -14.27
CA LEU A 8 -10.04 0.27 -15.00
C LEU A 8 -9.74 0.48 -16.49
N LYS A 9 -10.32 1.52 -17.12
CA LYS A 9 -10.07 1.87 -18.52
C LYS A 9 -8.62 2.20 -18.85
N GLU A 10 -7.79 2.53 -17.86
CA GLU A 10 -6.36 2.77 -18.08
C GLU A 10 -5.59 1.48 -18.36
N TYR A 11 -6.11 0.35 -17.87
CA TYR A 11 -5.46 -0.94 -17.98
C TYR A 11 -6.11 -1.86 -19.01
N VAL A 12 -7.41 -1.72 -19.25
CA VAL A 12 -8.15 -2.57 -20.19
C VAL A 12 -9.32 -1.81 -20.82
N ALA A 13 -9.57 -2.02 -22.11
CA ALA A 13 -10.63 -1.34 -22.82
C ALA A 13 -12.02 -1.85 -22.40
N LEU A 14 -12.84 -1.01 -21.77
CA LEU A 14 -14.20 -1.39 -21.40
C LEU A 14 -15.19 -1.09 -22.54
N GLU A 15 -15.31 -2.01 -23.50
CA GLU A 15 -16.18 -1.89 -24.68
C GLU A 15 -17.59 -2.50 -24.48
N MET A 16 -17.77 -3.22 -23.38
CA MET A 16 -19.03 -3.84 -22.95
C MET A 16 -19.88 -2.87 -22.13
N SER A 17 -21.16 -3.20 -21.93
CA SER A 17 -22.00 -2.48 -20.97
C SER A 17 -21.61 -2.79 -19.53
N GLN A 18 -22.01 -1.91 -18.61
CA GLN A 18 -21.85 -2.14 -17.17
C GLN A 18 -22.49 -3.47 -16.73
N ASP A 19 -23.75 -3.71 -17.08
CA ASP A 19 -24.47 -4.94 -16.71
C ASP A 19 -23.78 -6.22 -17.22
N GLU A 20 -23.20 -6.16 -18.42
CA GLU A 20 -22.45 -7.29 -18.98
C GLU A 20 -21.15 -7.54 -18.21
N LEU A 21 -20.43 -6.47 -17.86
CA LEU A 21 -19.22 -6.54 -17.04
C LEU A 21 -19.52 -7.23 -15.70
N GLU A 22 -20.50 -6.71 -14.97
CA GLU A 22 -20.90 -7.17 -13.64
C GLU A 22 -21.32 -8.64 -13.67
N THR A 23 -22.15 -9.02 -14.64
CA THR A 23 -22.62 -10.41 -14.81
C THR A 23 -21.45 -11.37 -15.03
N ARG A 24 -20.52 -11.02 -15.91
CA ARG A 24 -19.44 -11.93 -16.30
C ARG A 24 -18.34 -12.03 -15.24
N LEU A 25 -18.05 -10.94 -14.50
CA LEU A 25 -17.19 -10.98 -13.32
C LEU A 25 -17.78 -11.88 -12.23
N ALA A 26 -19.10 -11.80 -11.99
CA ALA A 26 -19.76 -12.70 -11.05
C ALA A 26 -19.63 -14.18 -11.47
N MET A 27 -19.76 -14.46 -12.77
CA MET A 27 -19.54 -15.82 -13.31
C MET A 27 -18.08 -16.31 -13.16
N SER A 28 -17.10 -15.42 -13.05
CA SER A 28 -15.68 -15.75 -12.83
C SER A 28 -15.29 -15.83 -11.35
N GLY A 29 -16.24 -15.58 -10.44
CA GLY A 29 -16.03 -15.67 -8.99
C GLY A 29 -15.73 -14.33 -8.30
N LEU A 30 -15.93 -13.21 -9.00
CA LEU A 30 -15.92 -11.86 -8.45
C LEU A 30 -17.37 -11.37 -8.37
N ASN A 31 -18.11 -11.79 -7.34
CA ASN A 31 -19.53 -11.47 -7.23
C ASN A 31 -19.74 -9.95 -7.17
N HIS A 32 -20.74 -9.46 -7.89
CA HIS A 32 -21.12 -8.06 -7.83
C HIS A 32 -22.02 -7.81 -6.62
N GLU A 33 -21.59 -6.93 -5.72
CA GLU A 33 -22.35 -6.54 -4.52
C GLU A 33 -23.17 -5.26 -4.74
N GLY A 34 -22.70 -4.38 -5.63
CA GLY A 34 -23.40 -3.15 -5.98
C GLY A 34 -22.55 -2.19 -6.81
N THR A 35 -23.21 -1.20 -7.42
CA THR A 35 -22.54 -0.12 -8.15
C THR A 35 -23.13 1.22 -7.75
N ASP A 36 -22.26 2.15 -7.38
CA ASP A 36 -22.61 3.53 -7.01
C ASP A 36 -22.05 4.52 -8.05
N GLN A 37 -22.86 5.51 -8.44
CA GLN A 37 -22.41 6.63 -9.27
C GLN A 37 -21.74 7.69 -8.37
N ILE A 38 -20.44 7.92 -8.58
CA ILE A 38 -19.65 8.91 -7.82
C ILE A 38 -19.13 9.95 -8.81
N GLY A 39 -19.73 11.14 -8.81
CA GLY A 39 -19.41 12.15 -9.81
C GLY A 39 -19.69 11.63 -11.23
N ASP A 40 -18.66 11.61 -12.08
CA ASP A 40 -18.66 11.09 -13.46
C ASP A 40 -18.08 9.66 -13.59
N ASP A 41 -17.92 8.96 -12.46
CA ASP A 41 -17.35 7.61 -12.39
C ASP A 41 -18.31 6.60 -11.73
N LEU A 42 -18.03 5.31 -11.93
CA LEU A 42 -18.77 4.22 -11.31
C LEU A 42 -17.85 3.50 -10.32
N CYS A 43 -18.31 3.40 -9.07
CA CYS A 43 -17.71 2.55 -8.05
C CYS A 43 -18.41 1.19 -8.07
N ILE A 44 -17.72 0.16 -8.55
CA ILE A 44 -18.22 -1.22 -8.60
C ILE A 44 -17.68 -1.96 -7.38
N ASP A 45 -18.55 -2.47 -6.51
CA ASP A 45 -18.17 -3.28 -5.36
C ASP A 45 -18.22 -4.76 -5.72
N LEU A 46 -17.07 -5.40 -5.66
CA LEU A 46 -16.86 -6.81 -5.97
C LEU A 46 -16.55 -7.59 -4.69
N GLU A 47 -17.30 -8.64 -4.39
CA GLU A 47 -16.93 -9.60 -3.37
C GLU A 47 -15.72 -10.41 -3.85
N VAL A 48 -14.58 -10.25 -3.17
CA VAL A 48 -13.36 -11.00 -3.47
C VAL A 48 -13.22 -12.13 -2.46
N THR A 49 -13.31 -13.36 -2.96
CA THR A 49 -13.13 -14.58 -2.18
C THR A 49 -11.68 -14.73 -1.72
N SER A 50 -11.45 -15.46 -0.61
CA SER A 50 -10.13 -15.56 0.02
C SER A 50 -9.05 -16.20 -0.86
N ASN A 51 -9.44 -16.93 -1.90
CA ASN A 51 -8.53 -17.55 -2.87
C ASN A 51 -8.20 -16.65 -4.07
N ARG A 52 -8.71 -15.40 -4.11
CA ARG A 52 -8.46 -14.43 -5.17
C ARG A 52 -7.77 -13.14 -4.68
N PRO A 53 -6.69 -13.21 -3.88
CA PRO A 53 -5.97 -12.00 -3.44
C PRO A 53 -5.43 -11.17 -4.61
N ASP A 54 -5.20 -11.81 -5.77
CA ASP A 54 -4.82 -11.17 -7.02
C ASP A 54 -5.80 -10.05 -7.43
N CYS A 55 -7.08 -10.16 -7.07
CA CYS A 55 -8.11 -9.17 -7.39
C CYS A 55 -8.28 -8.07 -6.32
N LEU A 56 -7.38 -7.96 -5.34
CA LEU A 56 -7.40 -6.89 -4.33
C LEU A 56 -6.71 -5.60 -4.78
N GLY A 57 -6.61 -5.40 -6.09
CA GLY A 57 -6.18 -4.17 -6.75
C GLY A 57 -6.81 -4.03 -8.13
N HIS A 58 -6.83 -2.81 -8.67
CA HIS A 58 -7.40 -2.51 -9.99
C HIS A 58 -6.72 -3.30 -11.11
N ILE A 59 -5.40 -3.47 -11.06
CA ILE A 59 -4.65 -4.25 -12.05
C ILE A 59 -5.10 -5.71 -12.06
N GLY A 60 -5.38 -6.29 -10.90
CA GLY A 60 -5.90 -7.65 -10.78
C GLY A 60 -7.26 -7.84 -11.44
N VAL A 61 -8.18 -6.91 -11.15
CA VAL A 61 -9.52 -6.91 -11.77
C VAL A 61 -9.42 -6.63 -13.26
N ALA A 62 -8.59 -5.69 -13.70
CA ALA A 62 -8.35 -5.43 -15.12
C ALA A 62 -7.76 -6.65 -15.85
N ARG A 63 -6.89 -7.42 -15.20
CA ARG A 63 -6.36 -8.67 -15.72
C ARG A 63 -7.46 -9.72 -15.91
N GLU A 64 -8.38 -9.84 -14.94
CA GLU A 64 -9.55 -10.73 -15.09
C GLU A 64 -10.41 -10.31 -16.29
N ILE A 65 -10.70 -9.01 -16.44
CA ILE A 65 -11.47 -8.47 -17.56
C ILE A 65 -10.75 -8.74 -18.88
N SER A 66 -9.43 -8.50 -18.96
CA SER A 66 -8.61 -8.78 -20.13
C SER A 66 -8.75 -10.25 -20.59
N VAL A 67 -8.73 -11.21 -19.66
CA VAL A 67 -8.92 -12.63 -19.97
C VAL A 67 -10.35 -12.93 -20.41
N LEU A 68 -11.35 -12.36 -19.74
CA LEU A 68 -12.74 -12.62 -20.05
C LEU A 68 -13.11 -12.11 -21.46
N TRP A 69 -12.68 -10.91 -21.86
CA TRP A 69 -13.02 -10.34 -23.16
C TRP A 69 -11.96 -10.49 -24.24
N ASP A 70 -10.86 -11.23 -23.98
CA ASP A 70 -9.73 -11.39 -24.91
C ASP A 70 -9.18 -10.03 -25.39
N GLN A 71 -8.98 -9.13 -24.43
CA GLN A 71 -8.52 -7.77 -24.67
C GLN A 71 -7.09 -7.58 -24.15
N PRO A 72 -6.28 -6.71 -24.78
CA PRO A 72 -4.93 -6.42 -24.30
C PRO A 72 -4.98 -5.76 -22.92
N LEU A 73 -4.10 -6.22 -22.03
CA LEU A 73 -3.83 -5.57 -20.75
C LEU A 73 -2.66 -4.58 -20.91
N CYS A 74 -2.89 -3.32 -20.57
CA CYS A 74 -1.86 -2.30 -20.49
C CYS A 74 -1.41 -2.19 -19.03
N LEU A 75 -0.14 -2.48 -18.73
CA LEU A 75 0.41 -2.33 -17.38
C LEU A 75 1.44 -1.19 -17.37
N PRO A 76 1.45 -0.34 -16.33
CA PRO A 76 2.56 0.57 -16.11
C PRO A 76 3.84 -0.23 -15.88
N ASP A 77 4.97 0.28 -16.37
CA ASP A 77 6.32 -0.15 -15.98
C ASP A 77 7.03 1.02 -15.28
N PRO A 78 6.87 1.16 -13.95
CA PRO A 78 7.28 2.35 -13.23
C PRO A 78 8.80 2.47 -13.20
N ALA A 79 9.35 3.55 -13.74
CA ALA A 79 10.79 3.72 -13.87
C ALA A 79 11.21 5.07 -13.30
N PRO A 80 11.05 5.29 -11.98
CA PRO A 80 11.37 6.57 -11.37
C PRO A 80 12.86 6.87 -11.54
N VAL A 81 13.15 8.11 -11.95
CA VAL A 81 14.54 8.56 -12.15
C VAL A 81 15.21 8.72 -10.79
N SER A 82 16.29 7.97 -10.56
CA SER A 82 17.19 8.20 -9.43
C SER A 82 18.20 9.30 -9.78
N SER A 83 18.41 10.24 -8.87
CA SER A 83 19.48 11.25 -8.99
C SER A 83 20.23 11.52 -7.69
N GLY A 84 19.77 10.95 -6.58
CA GLY A 84 20.40 11.08 -5.27
C GLY A 84 21.57 10.11 -5.04
N PRO A 85 22.13 10.09 -3.82
CA PRO A 85 23.18 9.15 -3.45
C PRO A 85 22.63 7.72 -3.37
N SER A 86 23.52 6.74 -3.20
CA SER A 86 23.12 5.36 -2.93
C SER A 86 22.23 5.27 -1.68
N VAL A 87 21.15 4.50 -1.77
CA VAL A 87 20.28 4.21 -0.63
C VAL A 87 21.04 3.54 0.51
N GLU A 88 22.07 2.74 0.22
CA GLU A 88 22.90 2.04 1.21
C GLU A 88 23.72 3.01 2.08
N ASP A 89 24.04 4.20 1.55
CA ASP A 89 24.71 5.28 2.29
C ASP A 89 23.72 6.06 3.18
N LEU A 90 22.42 5.95 2.90
CA LEU A 90 21.37 6.66 3.63
C LEU A 90 20.74 5.80 4.71
N ILE A 91 20.35 4.57 4.40
CA ILE A 91 19.60 3.72 5.32
C ILE A 91 20.11 2.28 5.26
N LYS A 92 20.29 1.67 6.44
CA LYS A 92 20.54 0.24 6.57
C LYS A 92 19.22 -0.48 6.81
N VAL A 93 18.99 -1.57 6.10
CA VAL A 93 17.80 -2.42 6.29
C VAL A 93 18.27 -3.81 6.68
N ARG A 94 17.62 -4.43 7.67
CA ARG A 94 17.77 -5.85 7.94
C ARG A 94 16.49 -6.50 8.44
N ILE A 95 16.42 -7.80 8.25
CA ILE A 95 15.34 -8.66 8.72
C ILE A 95 15.92 -9.64 9.74
N ASP A 96 15.48 -9.50 10.99
CA ASP A 96 15.84 -10.38 12.11
C ASP A 96 14.75 -11.45 12.37
N CYS A 97 13.62 -11.40 11.67
CA CYS A 97 12.51 -12.35 11.76
C CYS A 97 11.94 -12.78 10.38
N PRO A 98 12.72 -13.48 9.53
CA PRO A 98 12.28 -13.89 8.19
C PRO A 98 11.01 -14.76 8.20
N GLU A 99 10.72 -15.43 9.30
CA GLU A 99 9.50 -16.21 9.51
C GLU A 99 8.23 -15.35 9.70
N LEU A 100 8.37 -14.05 9.94
CA LEU A 100 7.29 -13.08 10.05
C LEU A 100 7.26 -12.09 8.87
N CYS A 101 8.42 -11.80 8.28
CA CYS A 101 8.59 -10.92 7.14
C CYS A 101 9.69 -11.46 6.22
N PRO A 102 9.35 -12.19 5.14
CA PRO A 102 10.33 -12.81 4.26
C PRO A 102 11.13 -11.79 3.42
N ARG A 103 10.51 -10.66 3.08
CA ARG A 103 11.10 -9.62 2.24
C ARG A 103 10.67 -8.22 2.67
N TYR A 104 11.61 -7.28 2.61
CA TYR A 104 11.37 -5.88 2.93
C TYR A 104 12.15 -4.99 1.96
N THR A 105 11.48 -4.00 1.38
CA THR A 105 12.10 -2.98 0.53
C THR A 105 11.95 -1.60 1.14
N ALA A 106 13.03 -0.81 1.07
CA ALA A 106 13.05 0.58 1.47
C ALA A 106 13.60 1.47 0.37
N ARG A 107 12.92 2.58 0.07
CA ARG A 107 13.40 3.63 -0.84
C ARG A 107 13.43 4.97 -0.12
N VAL A 108 14.38 5.85 -0.46
CA VAL A 108 14.51 7.16 0.18
C VAL A 108 14.31 8.27 -0.84
N ILE A 109 13.41 9.21 -0.56
CA ILE A 109 13.19 10.41 -1.38
C ILE A 109 13.46 11.62 -0.50
N ARG A 110 14.34 12.52 -0.93
CA ARG A 110 14.72 13.72 -0.17
C ARG A 110 14.21 15.00 -0.79
N GLY A 111 13.90 16.00 0.04
CA GLY A 111 13.41 17.30 -0.41
C GLY A 111 12.03 17.28 -1.07
N VAL A 112 11.13 16.38 -0.64
CA VAL A 112 9.72 16.41 -1.04
C VAL A 112 9.01 17.62 -0.45
N LYS A 113 7.90 18.00 -1.09
CA LYS A 113 6.97 19.00 -0.57
C LYS A 113 5.62 18.36 -0.27
N ILE A 114 5.32 18.22 1.01
CA ILE A 114 4.00 17.77 1.47
C ILE A 114 2.97 18.86 1.17
N GLY A 115 1.81 18.43 0.67
CA GLY A 115 0.70 19.32 0.36
C GLY A 115 -0.53 18.54 -0.09
N PRO A 116 -1.57 19.25 -0.53
CA PRO A 116 -2.78 18.62 -1.05
C PRO A 116 -2.48 17.71 -2.24
N SER A 117 -3.18 16.58 -2.29
CA SER A 117 -3.19 15.69 -3.45
C SER A 117 -3.79 16.38 -4.67
N PRO A 118 -3.31 16.06 -5.89
CA PRO A 118 -3.92 16.56 -7.11
C PRO A 118 -5.35 16.00 -7.30
N ASP A 119 -6.22 16.76 -7.97
CA ASP A 119 -7.63 16.42 -8.14
C ASP A 119 -7.88 15.02 -8.71
N TRP A 120 -7.04 14.56 -9.64
CA TRP A 120 -7.20 13.23 -10.25
C TRP A 120 -7.01 12.10 -9.23
N LEU A 121 -6.08 12.28 -8.29
CA LEU A 121 -5.78 11.30 -7.24
C LEU A 121 -6.91 11.27 -6.23
N VAL A 122 -7.33 12.45 -5.76
CA VAL A 122 -8.44 12.60 -4.81
C VAL A 122 -9.71 11.96 -5.37
N LYS A 123 -10.09 12.27 -6.62
CA LYS A 123 -11.29 11.70 -7.25
C LYS A 123 -11.27 10.17 -7.31
N ARG A 124 -10.13 9.56 -7.67
CA ARG A 124 -10.03 8.08 -7.71
C ARG A 124 -10.19 7.45 -6.35
N LEU A 125 -9.54 8.03 -5.34
CA LEU A 125 -9.64 7.55 -3.96
C LEU A 125 -11.05 7.76 -3.41
N GLU A 126 -11.69 8.89 -3.70
CA GLU A 126 -13.09 9.16 -3.38
C GLU A 126 -14.02 8.10 -3.98
N THR A 127 -13.85 7.72 -5.25
CA THR A 127 -14.67 6.68 -5.88
C THR A 127 -14.61 5.36 -5.11
N ILE A 128 -13.42 4.88 -4.74
CA ILE A 128 -13.25 3.52 -4.21
C ILE A 128 -13.29 3.41 -2.69
N PHE A 129 -13.03 4.51 -1.98
CA PHE A 129 -13.19 4.59 -0.52
C PHE A 129 -14.57 5.10 -0.11
N TRP A 130 -15.47 5.34 -1.08
CA TRP A 130 -16.87 5.62 -0.81
C TRP A 130 -17.47 4.55 0.12
N ARG A 131 -17.88 4.98 1.31
CA ARG A 131 -18.50 4.15 2.36
C ARG A 131 -19.60 4.96 3.05
N ASN A 132 -20.80 4.39 3.15
CA ASN A 132 -21.90 4.93 3.99
C ASN A 132 -22.23 6.43 3.73
N ASN A 133 -22.15 6.89 2.48
CA ASN A 133 -22.34 8.30 2.12
C ASN A 133 -21.35 9.29 2.79
N ALA A 134 -20.18 8.82 3.22
CA ALA A 134 -19.11 9.67 3.71
C ALA A 134 -18.05 9.88 2.62
N PRO A 135 -17.62 11.13 2.37
CA PRO A 135 -16.54 11.40 1.44
C PRO A 135 -15.22 10.86 2.00
N PHE A 136 -14.36 10.36 1.12
CA PHE A 136 -12.97 10.08 1.46
C PHE A 136 -12.30 11.37 1.95
N GLN A 137 -11.52 11.27 3.02
CA GLN A 137 -10.74 12.39 3.53
C GLN A 137 -9.31 12.24 3.03
N SER A 138 -9.00 12.94 1.94
CA SER A 138 -7.63 13.11 1.47
C SER A 138 -6.76 13.68 2.59
N VAL A 139 -5.58 13.08 2.78
CA VAL A 139 -4.66 13.47 3.85
C VAL A 139 -3.60 14.42 3.30
N ASN A 140 -2.78 13.91 2.40
CA ASN A 140 -1.77 14.68 1.64
C ASN A 140 -1.31 13.85 0.45
N ASN A 141 -0.59 14.49 -0.48
CA ASN A 141 -0.06 13.87 -1.69
C ASN A 141 0.68 12.56 -1.44
N VAL A 142 1.47 12.43 -0.38
CA VAL A 142 2.26 11.21 -0.10
C VAL A 142 1.40 10.08 0.46
N VAL A 143 0.58 10.34 1.48
CA VAL A 143 -0.30 9.35 2.11
C VAL A 143 -1.35 8.85 1.12
N ASP A 144 -1.88 9.75 0.29
CA ASP A 144 -2.85 9.37 -0.72
C ASP A 144 -2.20 8.54 -1.84
N ILE A 145 -0.94 8.80 -2.20
CA ILE A 145 -0.21 7.97 -3.17
C ILE A 145 0.00 6.55 -2.64
N THR A 146 0.37 6.36 -1.37
CA THR A 146 0.53 4.99 -0.83
C THR A 146 -0.79 4.23 -0.81
N ASN A 147 -1.89 4.90 -0.47
CA ASN A 147 -3.24 4.34 -0.58
C ASN A 147 -3.62 4.02 -2.03
N TYR A 148 -3.30 4.92 -2.96
CA TYR A 148 -3.56 4.74 -4.37
C TYR A 148 -2.84 3.54 -4.94
N VAL A 149 -1.52 3.42 -4.75
CA VAL A 149 -0.74 2.29 -5.26
C VAL A 149 -1.20 0.98 -4.63
N MET A 150 -1.54 0.97 -3.33
CA MET A 150 -2.16 -0.21 -2.70
C MET A 150 -3.46 -0.62 -3.38
N MET A 151 -4.30 0.33 -3.77
CA MET A 151 -5.53 0.04 -4.50
C MET A 151 -5.27 -0.26 -5.99
N GLU A 152 -4.15 0.19 -6.56
CA GLU A 152 -3.74 -0.04 -7.94
C GLU A 152 -3.33 -1.51 -8.16
N ASN A 153 -2.41 -2.02 -7.34
CA ASN A 153 -1.83 -3.35 -7.54
C ASN A 153 -2.07 -4.34 -6.40
N GLY A 154 -2.68 -3.91 -5.29
CA GLY A 154 -2.94 -4.77 -4.14
C GLY A 154 -1.81 -4.88 -3.12
N GLN A 155 -0.69 -4.17 -3.30
CA GLN A 155 0.45 -4.17 -2.37
C GLN A 155 0.34 -3.01 -1.38
N PRO A 156 0.15 -3.23 -0.08
CA PRO A 156 0.21 -2.15 0.88
C PRO A 156 1.63 -1.55 0.97
N LEU A 157 1.68 -0.23 1.14
CA LEU A 157 2.90 0.53 1.36
C LEU A 157 2.78 1.39 2.61
N HIS A 158 3.92 1.83 3.12
CA HIS A 158 3.98 2.85 4.16
C HIS A 158 5.00 3.91 3.80
N ALA A 159 4.76 5.15 4.23
CA ALA A 159 5.72 6.23 4.12
C ALA A 159 6.03 6.73 5.53
N PHE A 160 7.30 6.72 5.90
CA PHE A 160 7.78 7.30 7.16
C PHE A 160 8.40 8.67 6.90
N ASP A 161 8.27 9.57 7.88
CA ASP A 161 9.14 10.74 7.95
C ASP A 161 10.56 10.27 8.25
N TYR A 162 11.44 10.37 7.26
CA TYR A 162 12.81 9.88 7.35
C TYR A 162 13.59 10.55 8.48
N ALA A 163 13.31 11.83 8.78
CA ALA A 163 14.00 12.56 9.84
C ALA A 163 13.68 11.99 11.24
N LYS A 164 12.60 11.21 11.37
CA LYS A 164 12.17 10.58 12.62
C LYS A 164 12.69 9.15 12.77
N ILE A 165 13.40 8.61 11.78
CA ILE A 165 14.04 7.28 11.85
C ILE A 165 15.40 7.40 12.53
N HIS A 166 15.52 6.87 13.75
CA HIS A 166 16.75 6.97 14.51
C HIS A 166 17.83 6.00 14.04
N GLY A 167 19.07 6.51 13.94
CA GLY A 167 20.24 5.70 13.63
C GLY A 167 20.39 5.32 12.16
N ALA A 168 19.52 5.83 11.28
CA ALA A 168 19.54 5.50 9.85
C ALA A 168 19.49 3.99 9.61
N GLU A 169 18.65 3.29 10.39
CA GLU A 169 18.50 1.84 10.34
C GLU A 169 17.03 1.46 10.47
N ILE A 170 16.61 0.47 9.68
CA ILE A 170 15.36 -0.26 9.82
C ILE A 170 15.68 -1.72 10.16
N ILE A 171 15.06 -2.19 11.23
CA ILE A 171 15.18 -3.53 11.77
C ILE A 171 13.78 -4.12 11.78
N VAL A 172 13.51 -5.03 10.85
CA VAL A 172 12.28 -5.84 10.87
C VAL A 172 12.49 -6.98 11.85
N ARG A 173 11.75 -6.99 12.96
CA ARG A 173 11.94 -7.96 14.04
C ARG A 173 10.63 -8.36 14.70
N ALA A 174 10.66 -9.45 15.46
CA ALA A 174 9.60 -9.75 16.41
C ALA A 174 9.55 -8.67 17.50
N ALA A 175 8.35 -8.36 17.98
CA ALA A 175 8.18 -7.49 19.14
C ALA A 175 8.74 -8.15 20.41
N GLN A 176 9.21 -7.34 21.35
CA GLN A 176 9.59 -7.85 22.67
C GLN A 176 8.33 -8.11 23.51
N GLN A 177 8.44 -9.02 24.48
CA GLN A 177 7.34 -9.29 25.39
C GLN A 177 7.03 -8.04 26.24
N GLY A 178 5.80 -7.53 26.12
CA GLY A 178 5.36 -6.34 26.87
C GLY A 178 5.79 -5.00 26.25
N GLU A 179 6.39 -5.02 25.05
CA GLU A 179 6.80 -3.81 24.32
C GLU A 179 5.59 -2.89 24.12
N GLN A 180 5.73 -1.61 24.44
CA GLN A 180 4.66 -0.63 24.27
C GLN A 180 4.79 0.05 22.91
N PHE A 181 3.69 0.19 22.20
CA PHE A 181 3.63 0.83 20.88
C PHE A 181 2.44 1.78 20.80
N GLU A 182 2.71 3.06 20.51
CA GLU A 182 1.67 4.05 20.23
C GLU A 182 1.39 4.09 18.72
N ALA A 183 0.19 3.66 18.34
CA ALA A 183 -0.25 3.67 16.95
C ALA A 183 -0.77 5.07 16.54
N ILE A 184 -0.94 5.30 15.24
CA ILE A 184 -1.49 6.56 14.70
C ILE A 184 -2.90 6.91 15.20
N ASP A 185 -3.61 5.99 15.85
CA ASP A 185 -4.90 6.28 16.51
C ASP A 185 -4.74 6.81 17.95
N HIS A 186 -3.49 7.13 18.34
CA HIS A 186 -3.06 7.61 19.65
C HIS A 186 -3.42 6.67 20.81
N LYS A 187 -3.60 5.38 20.52
CA LYS A 187 -3.70 4.34 21.55
C LYS A 187 -2.38 3.62 21.70
N VAL A 188 -2.08 3.27 22.95
CA VAL A 188 -0.93 2.45 23.30
C VAL A 188 -1.34 0.98 23.37
N TYR A 189 -0.57 0.15 22.68
CA TYR A 189 -0.76 -1.29 22.61
C TYR A 189 0.43 -2.02 23.25
N GLU A 190 0.12 -3.07 24.01
CA GLU A 190 1.14 -4.00 24.52
C GLU A 190 1.36 -5.13 23.52
N LEU A 191 2.60 -5.28 23.06
CA LEU A 191 3.00 -6.23 22.05
C LEU A 191 3.61 -7.50 22.64
N ASN A 192 3.75 -8.53 21.82
CA ASN A 192 4.37 -9.79 22.20
C ASN A 192 5.10 -10.43 21.00
N PRO A 193 5.99 -11.42 21.22
CA PRO A 193 6.86 -11.95 20.18
C PRO A 193 6.20 -12.64 18.98
N SER A 194 4.88 -12.84 18.98
CA SER A 194 4.16 -13.29 17.78
C SER A 194 3.84 -12.18 16.78
N MET A 195 4.15 -10.93 17.11
CA MET A 195 3.87 -9.74 16.31
C MET A 195 5.14 -9.25 15.64
N CYS A 196 5.06 -8.93 14.35
CA CYS A 196 6.13 -8.28 13.60
C CYS A 196 6.09 -6.78 13.83
N VAL A 197 7.24 -6.17 14.11
CA VAL A 197 7.40 -4.71 14.16
C VAL A 197 8.47 -4.27 13.18
N ILE A 198 8.28 -3.06 12.66
CA ILE A 198 9.32 -2.30 12.00
C ILE A 198 9.92 -1.41 13.07
N ALA A 199 11.22 -1.55 13.34
CA ALA A 199 11.91 -0.78 14.35
C ALA A 199 13.04 0.04 13.74
N ASP A 200 13.34 1.17 14.34
CA ASP A 200 14.61 1.87 14.11
C ASP A 200 15.66 1.42 15.15
N ALA A 201 16.80 2.10 15.22
CA ALA A 201 17.87 1.76 16.16
C ALA A 201 17.48 1.88 17.65
N GLN A 202 16.33 2.49 17.97
CA GLN A 202 15.90 2.77 19.34
C GLN A 202 14.58 2.08 19.71
N ARG A 203 13.63 1.95 18.79
CA ARG A 203 12.23 1.60 19.10
C ARG A 203 11.44 1.08 17.91
N ALA A 204 10.28 0.47 18.17
CA ALA A 204 9.30 0.19 17.13
C ALA A 204 8.69 1.49 16.56
N VAL A 205 8.62 1.58 15.23
CA VAL A 205 8.05 2.71 14.47
C VAL A 205 6.79 2.31 13.70
N ALA A 206 6.53 1.01 13.52
CA ALA A 206 5.25 0.51 13.01
C ALA A 206 4.99 -0.94 13.46
N LEU A 207 3.70 -1.32 13.47
CA LEU A 207 3.27 -2.72 13.47
C LEU A 207 3.22 -3.21 12.02
N GLY A 208 4.17 -4.10 11.66
CA GLY A 208 4.34 -4.58 10.30
C GLY A 208 3.01 -5.09 9.73
N GLY A 209 2.61 -4.55 8.57
CA GLY A 209 1.39 -4.92 7.85
C GLY A 209 0.06 -4.63 8.56
N VAL A 210 0.06 -3.94 9.71
CA VAL A 210 -1.17 -3.67 10.48
C VAL A 210 -1.42 -2.18 10.64
N MET A 211 -0.46 -1.43 11.19
CA MET A 211 -0.66 -0.01 11.53
C MET A 211 0.67 0.74 11.68
N GLY A 212 0.73 1.98 11.20
CA GLY A 212 1.85 2.89 11.44
C GLY A 212 1.93 3.37 12.90
N GLY A 213 3.10 3.83 13.33
CA GLY A 213 3.31 4.49 14.62
C GLY A 213 3.02 5.98 14.54
N ALA A 214 2.52 6.57 15.64
CA ALA A 214 2.24 8.01 15.68
C ALA A 214 3.50 8.88 15.49
N ASP A 215 4.63 8.41 16.00
CA ASP A 215 5.85 9.20 16.03
C ASP A 215 6.67 9.19 14.73
N SER A 216 6.31 8.36 13.75
CA SER A 216 7.01 8.26 12.46
C SER A 216 6.15 8.72 11.28
N GLU A 217 4.93 9.20 11.57
CA GLU A 217 3.96 9.66 10.58
C GLU A 217 4.48 10.88 9.78
N VAL A 218 4.13 10.89 8.49
CA VAL A 218 4.37 12.00 7.57
C VAL A 218 3.48 13.19 7.96
N ALA A 219 4.11 14.33 8.23
CA ALA A 219 3.44 15.58 8.60
C ALA A 219 3.71 16.68 7.56
N ASP A 220 3.03 17.82 7.68
CA ASP A 220 3.18 18.97 6.76
C ASP A 220 4.62 19.48 6.63
N HIS A 221 5.47 19.24 7.63
CA HIS A 221 6.88 19.66 7.67
C HIS A 221 7.85 18.56 7.23
N THR A 222 7.37 17.35 6.92
CA THR A 222 8.21 16.27 6.42
C THR A 222 8.81 16.70 5.08
N THR A 223 10.12 16.49 4.93
CA THR A 223 10.87 16.85 3.72
C THR A 223 11.61 15.66 3.14
N ASP A 224 11.87 14.63 3.94
CA ASP A 224 12.54 13.41 3.50
C ASP A 224 11.64 12.22 3.87
N LEU A 225 11.50 11.27 2.97
CA LEU A 225 10.64 10.10 3.10
C LEU A 225 11.45 8.82 3.04
N LEU A 226 11.04 7.84 3.85
CA LEU A 226 11.36 6.43 3.67
C LEU A 226 10.09 5.70 3.20
N ILE A 227 10.12 5.11 2.00
CA ILE A 227 9.00 4.35 1.44
C ILE A 227 9.24 2.87 1.68
N GLU A 228 8.32 2.24 2.42
CA GLU A 228 8.27 0.81 2.68
C GLU A 228 7.37 0.10 1.67
N SER A 229 7.85 -1.05 1.16
CA SER A 229 7.00 -2.10 0.62
C SER A 229 7.54 -3.46 1.06
N ALA A 230 6.70 -4.32 1.64
CA ALA A 230 7.16 -5.53 2.30
C ALA A 230 6.21 -6.71 2.10
N ASP A 231 6.71 -7.92 2.33
CA ASP A 231 5.94 -9.14 2.48
C ASP A 231 5.85 -9.51 3.96
N PHE A 232 4.64 -9.61 4.49
CA PHE A 232 4.40 -10.07 5.86
C PHE A 232 3.59 -11.37 5.84
N VAL A 233 4.00 -12.33 6.66
CA VAL A 233 3.34 -13.65 6.70
C VAL A 233 1.91 -13.51 7.20
N GLN A 234 0.98 -14.14 6.47
CA GLN A 234 -0.46 -13.87 6.57
C GLN A 234 -1.05 -14.17 7.95
N LEU A 235 -0.66 -15.31 8.55
CA LEU A 235 -1.24 -15.77 9.81
C LEU A 235 -0.83 -14.88 11.01
N PRO A 236 0.46 -14.51 11.19
CA PRO A 236 0.86 -13.49 12.17
C PRO A 236 0.11 -12.16 12.02
N ILE A 237 -0.03 -11.65 10.80
CA ILE A 237 -0.77 -10.40 10.54
C ILE A 237 -2.23 -10.52 10.97
N ARG A 238 -2.91 -11.59 10.54
CA ARG A 238 -4.29 -11.87 10.92
C ARG A 238 -4.49 -11.95 12.43
N ASN A 239 -3.58 -12.63 13.13
CA ASN A 239 -3.63 -12.77 14.57
C ASN A 239 -3.39 -11.43 15.28
N THR A 240 -2.45 -10.64 14.79
CA THR A 240 -2.12 -9.30 15.33
C THR A 240 -3.29 -8.33 15.15
N ALA A 241 -3.80 -8.18 13.93
CA ALA A 241 -4.95 -7.34 13.59
C ALA A 241 -6.16 -7.67 14.47
N ARG A 242 -6.51 -8.95 14.62
CA ARG A 242 -7.62 -9.40 15.46
C ARG A 242 -7.39 -9.16 16.95
N LYS A 243 -6.20 -9.48 17.46
CA LYS A 243 -5.87 -9.37 18.89
C LYS A 243 -5.91 -7.91 19.34
N LEU A 244 -5.40 -7.00 18.51
CA LEU A 244 -5.37 -5.56 18.80
C LEU A 244 -6.63 -4.82 18.34
N LYS A 245 -7.55 -5.51 17.64
CA LYS A 245 -8.75 -4.94 17.00
C LYS A 245 -8.41 -3.80 16.03
N LEU A 246 -7.30 -3.97 15.32
CA LEU A 246 -6.79 -3.05 14.30
C LEU A 246 -7.01 -3.71 12.94
N HIS A 247 -8.06 -3.29 12.24
CA HIS A 247 -8.35 -3.75 10.89
C HIS A 247 -8.24 -2.58 9.93
N SER A 248 -7.45 -2.74 8.87
CA SER A 248 -7.25 -1.74 7.83
C SER A 248 -7.34 -2.39 6.44
N ASP A 249 -7.46 -1.57 5.40
CA ASP A 249 -7.39 -2.06 4.02
C ASP A 249 -6.00 -2.66 3.69
N SER A 250 -4.96 -2.24 4.42
CA SER A 250 -3.62 -2.84 4.38
C SER A 250 -3.60 -4.23 5.02
N SER A 251 -4.04 -4.35 6.28
CA SER A 251 -4.04 -5.65 6.98
C SER A 251 -4.91 -6.67 6.26
N TYR A 252 -6.04 -6.24 5.68
CA TYR A 252 -6.93 -7.11 4.90
C TYR A 252 -6.21 -7.81 3.72
N ARG A 253 -5.26 -7.14 3.07
CA ARG A 253 -4.46 -7.67 1.95
C ARG A 253 -3.40 -8.63 2.45
N PHE A 254 -2.59 -8.22 3.43
CA PHE A 254 -1.58 -9.09 4.02
C PHE A 254 -2.18 -10.36 4.65
N GLU A 255 -3.39 -10.30 5.23
CA GLU A 255 -4.11 -11.48 5.73
C GLU A 255 -4.42 -12.55 4.66
N ARG A 256 -4.39 -12.19 3.37
CA ARG A 256 -4.68 -13.06 2.22
C ARG A 256 -3.45 -13.34 1.36
N GLY A 257 -2.32 -12.70 1.66
CA GLY A 257 -1.10 -12.75 0.87
C GLY A 257 -1.07 -11.67 -0.21
N VAL A 258 0.12 -11.14 -0.45
CA VAL A 258 0.43 -10.21 -1.53
C VAL A 258 1.26 -10.92 -2.60
N ASP A 259 1.35 -10.33 -3.79
CA ASP A 259 2.20 -10.83 -4.87
C ASP A 259 3.68 -10.51 -4.57
N PRO A 260 4.56 -11.51 -4.35
CA PRO A 260 5.96 -11.26 -4.02
C PRO A 260 6.74 -10.55 -5.13
N ASP A 261 6.32 -10.71 -6.40
CA ASP A 261 6.92 -10.02 -7.54
C ASP A 261 6.41 -8.56 -7.65
N GLY A 262 5.24 -8.28 -7.07
CA GLY A 262 4.60 -6.97 -7.07
C GLY A 262 5.19 -5.96 -6.08
N ILE A 263 6.01 -6.42 -5.12
CA ILE A 263 6.57 -5.57 -4.04
C ILE A 263 7.48 -4.47 -4.61
N ASP A 264 8.46 -4.86 -5.44
CA ASP A 264 9.37 -3.88 -6.04
C ASP A 264 8.60 -2.95 -7.01
N TRP A 265 7.69 -3.50 -7.81
CA TRP A 265 6.84 -2.70 -8.70
C TRP A 265 6.07 -1.61 -7.93
N ALA A 266 5.46 -1.97 -6.80
CA ALA A 266 4.71 -1.03 -5.96
C ALA A 266 5.61 0.07 -5.41
N SER A 267 6.80 -0.33 -4.92
CA SER A 267 7.77 0.60 -4.35
C SER A 267 8.24 1.63 -5.40
N ARG A 268 8.49 1.19 -6.65
CA ARG A 268 8.85 2.09 -7.77
C ARG A 268 7.69 2.97 -8.18
N ARG A 269 6.48 2.41 -8.27
CA ARG A 269 5.26 3.15 -8.63
C ARG A 269 4.95 4.27 -7.66
N ALA A 270 5.06 4.01 -6.35
CA ALA A 270 4.89 5.03 -5.34
C ALA A 270 5.96 6.13 -5.47
N CYS A 271 7.22 5.77 -5.70
CA CYS A 271 8.28 6.76 -5.90
C CYS A 271 8.05 7.63 -7.15
N GLU A 272 7.65 7.03 -8.27
CA GLU A 272 7.33 7.74 -9.50
C GLU A 272 6.24 8.78 -9.28
N LEU A 273 5.12 8.37 -8.69
CA LEU A 273 4.01 9.28 -8.39
C LEU A 273 4.40 10.35 -7.36
N ILE A 274 5.22 10.02 -6.35
CA ILE A 274 5.69 11.01 -5.36
C ILE A 274 6.58 12.05 -6.05
N LEU A 275 7.52 11.63 -6.89
CA LEU A 275 8.38 12.57 -7.62
C LEU A 275 7.56 13.50 -8.52
N GLU A 276 6.52 12.99 -9.18
CA GLU A 276 5.64 13.77 -10.04
C GLU A 276 4.78 14.80 -9.26
N ASN A 277 4.30 14.44 -8.07
CA ASN A 277 3.27 15.21 -7.36
C ASN A 277 3.76 15.93 -6.09
N ALA A 278 4.91 15.55 -5.56
CA ALA A 278 5.56 16.14 -4.39
C ALA A 278 7.00 16.62 -4.68
N GLY A 279 7.57 16.25 -5.83
CA GLY A 279 8.96 16.55 -6.16
C GLY A 279 9.96 15.72 -5.35
N GLY A 280 11.14 16.28 -5.13
CA GLY A 280 12.23 15.65 -4.41
C GLY A 280 13.21 14.89 -5.30
N GLU A 281 14.14 14.21 -4.64
CA GLU A 281 15.26 13.48 -5.23
C GLU A 281 15.26 12.05 -4.70
N LEU A 282 15.06 11.08 -5.58
CA LEU A 282 15.11 9.66 -5.25
C LEU A 282 16.56 9.19 -5.16
N ALA A 283 16.89 8.54 -4.04
CA ALA A 283 18.15 7.85 -3.83
C ALA A 283 18.32 6.68 -4.82
N ASP A 284 19.56 6.39 -5.20
CA ASP A 284 19.85 5.30 -6.13
C ASP A 284 19.73 3.93 -5.46
N GLY A 285 19.15 2.97 -6.20
CA GLY A 285 18.87 1.62 -5.71
C GLY A 285 17.61 1.49 -4.82
N GLY A 286 17.56 0.40 -4.05
CA GLY A 286 16.55 0.14 -3.02
C GLY A 286 17.15 -0.77 -1.96
N GLY A 287 16.89 -0.49 -0.68
CA GLY A 287 17.26 -1.39 0.41
C GLY A 287 16.34 -2.60 0.38
N ASP A 288 16.61 -3.55 -0.50
CA ASP A 288 15.85 -4.79 -0.69
C ASP A 288 16.56 -5.93 0.03
N VAL A 289 15.91 -6.46 1.06
CA VAL A 289 16.47 -7.50 1.91
C VAL A 289 15.48 -8.66 2.01
N GLY A 290 16.00 -9.88 1.96
CA GLY A 290 15.20 -11.09 2.04
C GLY A 290 14.88 -11.68 0.66
N ALA A 291 13.96 -12.64 0.65
CA ALA A 291 13.51 -13.33 -0.55
C ALA A 291 12.08 -13.84 -0.32
N PRO A 292 11.27 -13.97 -1.39
CA PRO A 292 9.94 -14.59 -1.33
C PRO A 292 9.96 -16.01 -0.71
#